data_AF-A0A7Y9FPN7-F1
#
_entry.id   AF-A0A7Y9FPN7-F1
#
_cell.length_a   1.000
_cell.length_b   1.000
_cell.length_c   1.000
_cell.angle_alpha   90.00
_cell.angle_beta   90.00
_cell.angle_gamma   90.00
#
_symmetry.space_group_name_H-M   'P 1'
#
loop_
_entity.id
_entity.type
_entity.pdbx_description
1 polymer ?
#
loop_
_entity_poly.entity_id
_entity_poly.type
_entity_poly.pdbx_seq_one_letter_code
_entity_poly.pdbx_strand_id
1 'polypeptide(L)' 'MKAIFTPETARHKAGRVVVEGQAHGTFPGSPLRFTYDFTLENDAIAVLEIKL' A
#
# COMPACT_ATOMS: atom_id res chain seq x y z
N MET A 1 -13.19 -5.84 11.97
CA MET A 1 -13.00 -4.53 11.33
C MET A 1 -13.05 -4.71 9.83
N LYS A 2 -13.71 -3.80 9.10
CA LYS A 2 -13.67 -3.77 7.63
C LYS A 2 -13.07 -2.43 7.19
N ALA A 3 -12.05 -2.50 6.35
CA ALA A 3 -11.45 -1.35 5.70
C ALA A 3 -11.12 -1.72 4.26
N ILE A 4 -11.29 -0.76 3.35
CA ILE A 4 -10.96 -0.88 1.93
C ILE A 4 -9.90 0.19 1.64
N PHE A 5 -8.76 -0.26 1.14
CA PHE A 5 -7.74 0.63 0.60
C PHE A 5 -8.06 0.93 -0.87
N THR A 6 -8.09 2.21 -1.22
CA THR A 6 -8.29 2.69 -2.59
C THR A 6 -6.95 3.22 -3.11
N PRO A 7 -6.26 2.50 -4.02
CA PRO A 7 -5.03 2.97 -4.63
C PRO A 7 -5.27 4.26 -5.43
N GLU A 8 -4.42 5.25 -5.24
CA GLU A 8 -4.43 6.51 -5.98
C GLU A 8 -3.25 6.60 -6.95
N THR A 9 -2.07 6.12 -6.53
CA THR A 9 -0.87 6.09 -7.37
C THR A 9 -0.17 4.74 -7.25
N ALA A 10 0.49 4.33 -8.33
CA ALA A 10 1.39 3.18 -8.34
C ALA A 10 2.65 3.53 -9.13
N ARG A 11 3.81 3.42 -8.50
CA ARG A 11 5.11 3.73 -9.09
C ARG A 11 5.99 2.49 -9.08
N HIS A 12 6.54 2.14 -10.25
CA HIS A 12 7.43 1.00 -10.41
C HIS A 12 8.87 1.47 -10.53
N LYS A 13 9.80 0.85 -9.79
CA LYS A 13 11.23 1.14 -9.88
C LYS A 13 12.06 -0.09 -9.52
N ALA A 14 12.77 -0.66 -10.50
CA ALA A 14 13.84 -1.65 -10.30
C ALA A 14 13.53 -2.75 -9.26
N GLY A 15 12.48 -3.55 -9.49
CA GLY A 15 12.06 -4.60 -8.55
C GLY A 15 11.32 -4.09 -7.32
N ARG A 16 10.86 -2.83 -7.31
CA ARG A 16 10.06 -2.24 -6.24
C ARG A 16 8.79 -1.62 -6.81
N VAL A 17 7.67 -1.78 -6.10
CA VAL A 17 6.39 -1.15 -6.44
C VAL A 17 5.90 -0.38 -5.22
N VAL A 18 5.72 0.93 -5.37
CA VAL A 18 5.19 1.80 -4.32
C VAL A 18 3.77 2.20 -4.70
N VAL A 19 2.81 1.85 -3.85
CA VAL A 19 1.39 2.16 -4.02
C VAL A 19 0.94 3.08 -2.89
N GLU A 20 0.38 4.23 -3.23
CA GLU A 20 -0.13 5.19 -2.25
C GLU A 20 -1.64 5.33 -2.41
N GLY A 21 -2.34 5.56 -1.30
CA GLY A 21 -3.79 5.71 -1.33
C GLY A 21 -4.39 5.86 0.05
N GLN A 22 -5.72 5.93 0.12
CA GLN A 22 -6.45 6.04 1.38
C GLN A 22 -7.13 4.72 1.74
N ALA A 23 -7.06 4.34 3.02
CA ALA A 23 -7.90 3.30 3.58
C ALA A 23 -9.13 3.91 4.24
N HIS A 24 -10.31 3.48 3.80
CA HIS A 24 -11.60 3.85 4.33
C HIS A 24 -12.18 2.67 5.11
N GLY A 25 -12.57 2.86 6.36
CA GLY A 25 -13.13 1.78 7.16
C GLY A 25 -13.69 2.21 8.50
N THR A 26 -14.21 1.23 9.24
CA THR A 26 -14.76 1.45 10.58
C THR A 26 -13.65 1.38 11.63
N PHE A 27 -12.75 2.36 11.62
CA PHE A 27 -11.67 2.51 12.60
C PHE A 27 -11.43 3.98 12.96
N PRO A 28 -10.95 4.29 14.19
CA PRO A 28 -10.63 5.65 14.58
C PRO A 28 -9.56 6.26 13.66
N GLY A 29 -9.84 7.45 13.12
CA GLY A 29 -8.92 8.14 12.19
C GLY A 29 -9.11 7.77 10.71
N SER A 30 -10.13 6.98 10.35
CA SER A 30 -10.51 6.78 8.95
C SER A 30 -11.13 8.06 8.34
N PRO A 31 -10.84 8.39 7.06
CA PRO A 31 -9.88 7.72 6.19
C PRO A 31 -8.44 8.13 6.50
N LEU A 32 -7.52 7.17 6.31
CA LEU A 32 -6.09 7.39 6.56
C LEU A 32 -5.27 7.05 5.32
N ARG A 33 -4.28 7.87 5.02
CA ARG A 33 -3.36 7.64 3.90
C ARG A 33 -2.32 6.60 4.30
N PHE A 34 -2.04 5.69 3.39
CA PHE A 34 -1.01 4.67 3.54
C PHE A 34 -0.13 4.63 2.30
N THR A 35 1.11 4.25 2.52
CA THR A 35 2.08 3.88 1.49
C THR A 35 2.41 2.41 1.65
N TYR A 36 2.12 1.61 0.62
CA TYR A 36 2.48 0.20 0.51
C TYR A 36 3.70 0.10 -0.37
N ASP A 37 4.75 -0.54 0.14
CA ASP A 37 6.03 -0.61 -0.53
C ASP A 37 6.43 -2.09 -0.70
N PHE A 38 6.25 -2.57 -1.93
CA PHE A 38 6.50 -3.96 -2.31
C PHE A 38 7.90 -4.09 -2.88
N THR A 39 8.71 -4.98 -2.33
CA THR A 39 9.91 -5.49 -2.98
C THR A 39 9.58 -6.78 -3.72
N LEU A 40 9.96 -6.86 -4.98
CA LEU A 40 9.75 -7.99 -5.86
C LEU A 40 11.07 -8.71 -6.13
N GLU A 41 11.06 -10.03 -5.99
CA GLU A 41 12.15 -10.91 -6.42
C GLU A 41 11.56 -11.98 -7.34
N ASN A 42 12.10 -12.10 -8.56
CA ASN A 42 11.57 -13.01 -9.59
C ASN A 42 10.06 -12.84 -9.80
N ASP A 43 9.61 -11.59 -9.89
CA ASP A 43 8.20 -11.18 -10.05
C ASP A 43 7.24 -11.61 -8.92
N ALA A 44 7.77 -12.11 -7.80
CA ALA A 44 7.00 -12.42 -6.59
C ALA A 44 7.23 -11.36 -5.51
N ILE A 45 6.21 -11.08 -4.68
CA ILE A 45 6.35 -10.19 -3.51
C ILE A 45 7.25 -10.89 -2.49
N ALA A 46 8.46 -10.38 -2.31
CA ALA A 46 9.40 -10.84 -1.30
C ALA A 46 9.21 -10.10 0.03
N VAL A 47 8.93 -8.79 -0.02
CA VAL A 47 8.75 -7.93 1.15
C VAL A 47 7.60 -6.96 0.93
N LEU A 48 6.83 -6.71 1.99
CA LEU A 48 5.85 -5.65 2.07
C LEU A 48 6.14 -4.77 3.30
N GLU A 49 6.40 -3.49 3.07
CA GLU A 49 6.38 -2.48 4.13
C GLU A 49 5.10 -1.62 4.02
N ILE A 50 4.49 -1.30 5.16
CA ILE A 50 3.33 -0.40 5.24
C ILE A 50 3.70 0.80 6.09
N LYS A 51 3.52 2.00 5.54
CA LYS A 51 3.87 3.28 6.18
C LYS A 51 2.64 4.20 6.19
N LEU A 52 2.57 5.04 7.23
CA LEU A 52 1.60 6.13 7.39
C LEU A 52 2.14 7.44 6.81
#